data_AF-A0A6P9EBV8-F1
#
_entry.id   AF-A0A6P9EBV8-F1
#
_cell.length_a   1.000
_cell.length_b   1.000
_cell.length_c   1.000
_cell.angle_alpha   90.00
_cell.angle_beta   90.00
_cell.angle_gamma   90.00
#
_symmetry.space_group_name_H-M   'P 1'
#
loop_
_entity.id
_entity.type
_entity.pdbx_description
1 polymer ?
#
loop_
_entity_poly.entity_id
_entity_poly.type
_entity_poly.pdbx_seq_one_letter_code
_entity_poly.pdbx_strand_id
1 'polypeptide(L)'
;MALVQRFGKPDIFLTMTSNPSWKEILDELGSQEEAQNRPDLIARIFRAKLEELKDELFKREIFGKVSAYVYVIEHQKRGLPHAHFLIILQRDWKIYAPESFDEIVSAEIPDRERNLHLHKTSEDKDLDNRWVVPHNPYLLAKFDCHLNVEICSTIKAVKYLYKYIYKGHDRVAFNLIPGQNIQDIDEIQQFQSARWIAPPEAMWRIYGFILNEMHPSVYSLHLHLEDQHLVAFHAHDNLNNVLRSDFTAKSMLTEFFSTNQANENARKLLYKEFPETFVWNQQHKIWTPRKKKTVIGRIVTASPFEGERYYLRILLNHIRGPLSFDHIKTVGNVTAPTFREAATLHGLLQRDTSLQDCMQEASLYQIPHSLRRLFATILVYCNPTNPREL
;
A
#
# COMPACT_ATOMS: atom_id res chain seq x y z
N MET A 1 -3.37 4.72 2.79
CA MET A 1 -2.12 4.39 2.06
C MET A 1 -1.07 5.39 2.48
N ALA A 2 -0.06 4.97 3.25
CA ALA A 2 0.84 5.88 3.96
C ALA A 2 1.66 6.76 3.00
N LEU A 3 2.13 6.19 1.87
CA LEU A 3 2.83 6.95 0.84
C LEU A 3 1.97 8.07 0.24
N VAL A 4 0.72 7.78 -0.13
CA VAL A 4 -0.16 8.81 -0.72
C VAL A 4 -0.60 9.86 0.28
N GLN A 5 -0.78 9.47 1.55
CA GLN A 5 -1.04 10.45 2.61
C GLN A 5 0.16 11.38 2.85
N ARG A 6 1.39 10.90 2.63
CA ARG A 6 2.63 11.66 2.88
C ARG A 6 3.08 12.49 1.69
N PHE A 7 3.03 11.93 0.48
CA PHE A 7 3.61 12.50 -0.74
C PHE A 7 2.57 12.90 -1.79
N GLY A 8 1.29 12.64 -1.52
CA GLY A 8 0.20 12.90 -2.46
C GLY A 8 -0.04 11.74 -3.43
N LYS A 9 -0.93 11.97 -4.40
CA LYS A 9 -1.29 10.97 -5.42
C LYS A 9 -0.07 10.59 -6.30
N PRO A 10 -0.04 9.37 -6.87
CA PRO A 10 0.95 9.01 -7.88
C PRO A 10 0.79 9.84 -9.14
N ASP A 11 1.92 10.09 -9.81
CA ASP A 11 2.02 10.88 -11.03
C ASP A 11 2.24 10.01 -12.26
N ILE A 12 2.92 8.87 -12.13
CA ILE A 12 3.22 7.97 -13.24
C ILE A 12 2.85 6.53 -12.86
N PHE A 13 2.19 5.84 -13.79
CA PHE A 13 2.02 4.39 -13.79
C PHE A 13 2.78 3.82 -14.97
N LEU A 14 3.74 2.95 -14.69
CA LEU A 14 4.58 2.33 -15.72
C LEU A 14 4.40 0.82 -15.66
N THR A 15 4.25 0.19 -16.82
CA THR A 15 4.24 -1.27 -16.93
C THR A 15 5.32 -1.75 -17.88
N MET A 16 6.01 -2.82 -17.52
CA MET A 16 7.02 -3.47 -18.34
C MET A 16 6.74 -4.97 -18.40
N THR A 17 6.63 -5.54 -19.60
CA THR A 17 6.48 -6.98 -19.81
C THR A 17 7.77 -7.55 -20.38
N SER A 18 8.20 -8.72 -19.89
CA SER A 18 9.37 -9.41 -20.44
C SER A 18 9.21 -9.70 -21.94
N ASN A 19 10.31 -9.67 -22.69
CA ASN A 19 10.34 -10.02 -24.11
C ASN A 19 11.17 -11.31 -24.30
N PRO A 20 10.59 -12.43 -24.77
CA PRO A 20 11.32 -13.69 -25.00
C PRO A 20 12.33 -13.58 -26.14
N SER A 21 12.19 -12.56 -26.99
CA SER A 21 13.06 -12.29 -28.14
C SER A 21 14.27 -11.42 -27.79
N TRP A 22 14.47 -11.08 -26.51
CA TRP A 22 15.70 -10.40 -26.09
C TRP A 22 16.93 -11.21 -26.46
N LYS A 23 17.92 -10.52 -27.03
CA LYS A 23 19.16 -11.13 -27.49
C LYS A 23 19.86 -11.92 -26.38
N GLU A 24 19.84 -11.41 -25.15
CA GLU A 24 20.42 -12.09 -23.98
C GLU A 24 19.76 -13.44 -23.67
N ILE A 25 18.49 -13.64 -24.06
CA ILE A 25 17.83 -14.94 -23.97
C ILE A 25 18.29 -15.80 -25.14
N LEU A 26 18.18 -15.27 -26.37
CA LEU A 26 18.45 -16.01 -27.60
C LEU A 26 19.89 -16.53 -27.70
N ASP A 27 20.86 -15.73 -27.24
CA ASP A 27 22.28 -16.10 -27.24
C ASP A 27 22.59 -17.29 -26.30
N GLU A 28 21.72 -17.56 -25.33
CA GLU A 28 21.84 -18.65 -24.34
C GLU A 28 20.97 -19.87 -24.69
N LEU A 29 20.20 -19.82 -25.78
CA LEU A 29 19.38 -20.94 -26.24
C LEU A 29 20.21 -21.95 -27.04
N GLY A 30 19.98 -23.24 -26.77
CA GLY A 30 20.45 -24.29 -27.66
C GLY A 30 19.78 -24.24 -29.04
N SER A 31 20.36 -24.90 -30.04
CA SER A 31 19.89 -24.87 -31.44
C SER A 31 18.45 -25.36 -31.69
N GLN A 32 17.84 -26.01 -30.71
CA GLN A 32 16.46 -26.52 -30.75
C GLN A 32 15.64 -26.04 -29.55
N GLU A 33 16.19 -25.14 -28.72
CA GLU A 33 15.47 -24.61 -27.57
C GLU A 33 14.66 -23.38 -27.96
N GLU A 34 13.47 -23.26 -27.38
CA GLU A 34 12.64 -22.08 -27.51
C GLU A 34 12.65 -21.30 -26.18
N ALA A 35 12.65 -19.97 -26.26
CA ALA A 35 12.67 -19.10 -25.08
C ALA A 35 11.57 -19.45 -24.06
N GLN A 36 10.37 -19.79 -24.54
CA GLN A 36 9.23 -20.17 -23.70
C GLN A 36 9.47 -21.42 -22.83
N ASN A 37 10.39 -22.29 -23.25
CA ASN A 37 10.77 -23.51 -22.54
C ASN A 37 11.95 -23.27 -21.57
N ARG A 38 12.50 -22.04 -21.51
CA ARG A 38 13.58 -21.63 -20.60
C ARG A 38 13.12 -20.57 -19.61
N PRO A 39 12.17 -20.90 -18.69
CA PRO A 39 11.65 -19.96 -17.71
C PRO A 39 12.71 -19.46 -16.72
N ASP A 40 13.80 -20.21 -16.56
CA ASP A 40 14.98 -19.81 -15.79
C ASP A 40 15.66 -18.59 -16.40
N LEU A 41 15.89 -18.59 -17.72
CA LEU A 41 16.45 -17.46 -18.46
C LEU A 41 15.50 -16.27 -18.46
N ILE A 42 14.21 -16.50 -18.76
CA ILE A 42 13.19 -15.45 -18.75
C ILE A 42 13.17 -14.72 -17.40
N ALA A 43 13.14 -15.46 -16.28
CA ALA A 43 13.08 -14.86 -14.95
C ALA A 43 14.36 -14.06 -14.62
N ARG A 44 15.55 -14.61 -14.92
CA ARG A 44 16.83 -13.96 -14.63
C ARG A 44 17.05 -12.70 -15.47
N ILE A 45 16.78 -12.77 -16.76
CA ILE A 45 17.00 -11.65 -17.68
C ILE A 45 15.95 -10.58 -17.45
N PHE A 46 14.69 -10.93 -17.22
CA PHE A 46 13.68 -9.96 -16.79
C PHE A 46 14.06 -9.25 -15.50
N ARG A 47 14.58 -9.99 -14.51
CA ARG A 47 15.09 -9.40 -13.26
C ARG A 47 16.24 -8.42 -13.51
N ALA A 48 17.16 -8.74 -14.40
CA ALA A 48 18.27 -7.85 -14.76
C ALA A 48 17.78 -6.58 -15.45
N LYS A 49 16.90 -6.71 -16.46
CA LYS A 49 16.30 -5.56 -17.15
C LYS A 49 15.45 -4.69 -16.21
N LEU A 50 14.77 -5.29 -15.24
CA LEU A 50 14.03 -4.56 -14.21
C LEU A 50 14.96 -3.69 -13.32
N GLU A 51 16.13 -4.20 -12.93
CA GLU A 51 17.10 -3.41 -12.17
C GLU A 51 17.73 -2.31 -13.01
N GLU A 52 17.99 -2.55 -14.30
CA GLU A 52 18.41 -1.49 -15.22
C GLU A 52 17.33 -0.41 -15.39
N LEU A 53 16.05 -0.79 -15.49
CA LEU A 53 14.93 0.15 -15.52
C LEU A 53 14.87 1.00 -14.24
N LYS A 54 15.09 0.39 -13.06
CA LYS A 54 15.17 1.13 -11.79
C LYS A 54 16.30 2.16 -11.80
N ASP A 55 17.44 1.84 -12.41
CA ASP A 55 18.56 2.77 -12.54
C ASP A 55 18.22 3.96 -13.44
N GLU A 56 17.56 3.72 -14.57
CA GLU A 56 17.06 4.80 -15.44
C GLU A 56 16.05 5.69 -14.68
N LEU A 57 15.08 5.09 -13.99
CA LEU A 57 14.03 5.83 -13.28
C LEU A 57 14.53 6.60 -12.06
N PHE A 58 15.43 6.01 -11.26
CA PHE A 58 15.75 6.52 -9.91
C PHE A 58 17.18 7.04 -9.75
N LYS A 59 18.12 6.67 -10.63
CA LYS A 59 19.49 7.23 -10.62
C LYS A 59 19.71 8.25 -11.72
N ARG A 60 19.22 7.94 -12.93
CA ARG A 60 19.30 8.87 -14.08
C ARG A 60 18.13 9.85 -14.12
N GLU A 61 17.11 9.61 -13.30
CA GLU A 61 15.98 10.52 -13.07
C GLU A 61 15.29 10.93 -14.39
N ILE A 62 15.07 9.98 -15.30
CA ILE A 62 14.52 10.25 -16.66
C ILE A 62 13.15 10.94 -16.65
N PHE A 63 12.38 10.80 -15.57
CA PHE A 63 11.10 11.46 -15.35
C PHE A 63 11.18 12.55 -14.27
N GLY A 64 12.38 12.87 -13.80
CA GLY A 64 12.63 13.72 -12.66
C GLY A 64 12.81 12.99 -11.34
N LYS A 65 12.99 13.77 -10.27
CA LYS A 65 13.28 13.25 -8.93
C LYS A 65 12.07 12.57 -8.33
N VAL A 66 12.27 11.36 -7.82
CA VAL A 66 11.23 10.54 -7.19
C VAL A 66 11.20 10.75 -5.67
N SER A 67 10.04 11.03 -5.11
CA SER A 67 9.81 11.05 -3.66
C SER A 67 9.49 9.68 -3.09
N ALA A 68 8.69 8.90 -3.83
CA ALA A 68 8.26 7.58 -3.43
C ALA A 68 7.87 6.73 -4.64
N TYR A 69 8.04 5.41 -4.53
CA TYR A 69 7.54 4.46 -5.51
C TYR A 69 7.07 3.18 -4.84
N VAL A 70 6.24 2.43 -5.56
CA VAL A 70 5.94 1.05 -5.26
C VAL A 70 5.89 0.29 -6.57
N TYR A 71 6.46 -0.91 -6.61
CA TYR A 71 6.31 -1.79 -7.76
C TYR A 71 5.94 -3.20 -7.34
N VAL A 72 5.30 -3.92 -8.25
CA VAL A 72 4.94 -5.33 -8.09
C VAL A 72 5.20 -6.09 -9.39
N ILE A 73 5.68 -7.32 -9.25
CA ILE A 73 5.83 -8.29 -10.33
C ILE A 73 4.65 -9.24 -10.25
N GLU A 74 3.86 -9.31 -11.32
CA GLU A 74 2.81 -10.31 -11.47
C GLU A 74 3.25 -11.31 -12.56
N HIS A 75 2.77 -12.55 -12.42
CA HIS A 75 2.96 -13.61 -13.39
C HIS A 75 1.56 -14.11 -13.76
N GLN A 76 1.12 -13.89 -14.99
CA GLN A 76 -0.18 -14.37 -15.45
C GLN A 76 -0.09 -15.88 -15.79
N LYS A 77 -1.22 -16.63 -15.69
CA LYS A 77 -1.28 -18.10 -15.92
C LYS A 77 -0.49 -18.63 -17.12
N ARG A 78 -0.39 -17.84 -18.20
CA ARG A 78 0.37 -18.12 -19.43
C ARG A 78 1.17 -16.90 -19.92
N GLY A 79 1.26 -15.87 -19.09
CA GLY A 79 1.89 -14.61 -19.46
C GLY A 79 3.33 -14.56 -18.99
N LEU A 80 4.11 -13.76 -19.68
CA LEU A 80 5.46 -13.44 -19.29
C LEU A 80 5.46 -12.61 -18.00
N PRO A 81 6.54 -12.64 -17.21
CA PRO A 81 6.68 -11.75 -16.07
C PRO A 81 6.46 -10.31 -16.47
N HIS A 82 5.72 -9.58 -15.64
CA HIS A 82 5.45 -8.17 -15.89
C HIS A 82 5.48 -7.37 -14.59
N ALA A 83 6.04 -6.18 -14.70
CA ALA A 83 6.20 -5.25 -13.60
C ALA A 83 5.20 -4.11 -13.74
N HIS A 84 4.58 -3.72 -12.64
CA HIS A 84 3.77 -2.52 -12.52
C HIS A 84 4.42 -1.59 -11.50
N PHE A 85 4.66 -0.34 -11.88
CA PHE A 85 5.23 0.72 -11.05
C PHE A 85 4.21 1.82 -10.82
N LEU A 86 4.12 2.31 -9.59
CA LEU A 86 3.56 3.62 -9.27
C LEU A 86 4.66 4.52 -8.75
N ILE A 87 4.79 5.70 -9.34
CA ILE A 87 5.83 6.67 -9.02
C ILE A 87 5.18 7.96 -8.56
N ILE A 88 5.72 8.53 -7.47
CA ILE A 88 5.35 9.83 -6.92
C ILE A 88 6.59 10.74 -7.03
N LEU A 89 6.53 11.73 -7.90
CA LEU A 89 7.60 12.71 -8.14
C LEU A 89 7.71 13.73 -7.01
N GLN A 90 8.88 14.34 -6.85
CA GLN A 90 9.11 15.50 -5.99
C GLN A 90 8.34 16.72 -6.49
N ARG A 91 8.08 17.68 -5.59
CA ARG A 91 7.23 18.85 -5.84
C ARG A 91 7.66 19.62 -7.10
N ASP A 92 8.96 19.80 -7.29
CA ASP A 92 9.52 20.59 -8.40
C ASP A 92 9.49 19.86 -9.75
N TRP A 93 9.17 18.56 -9.73
CA TRP A 93 9.10 17.68 -10.91
C TRP A 93 7.67 17.22 -11.20
N LYS A 94 6.68 17.81 -10.52
CA LYS A 94 5.27 17.49 -10.77
C LYS A 94 4.85 18.00 -12.14
N ILE A 95 4.09 17.17 -12.85
CA ILE A 95 3.62 17.43 -14.21
C ILE A 95 2.31 18.24 -14.12
N TYR A 96 2.36 19.51 -14.52
CA TYR A 96 1.20 20.42 -14.48
C TYR A 96 0.84 21.02 -15.83
N ALA A 97 1.84 21.21 -16.70
CA ALA A 97 1.68 21.83 -18.01
C ALA A 97 1.54 20.76 -19.10
N PRO A 98 0.65 20.93 -20.11
CA PRO A 98 0.49 20.00 -21.23
C PRO A 98 1.80 19.66 -21.93
N GLU A 99 2.69 20.63 -22.10
CA GLU A 99 3.97 20.47 -22.79
C GLU A 99 4.89 19.49 -22.05
N SER A 100 4.80 19.44 -20.72
CA SER A 100 5.57 18.51 -19.88
C SER A 100 5.09 17.05 -20.02
N PHE A 101 3.91 16.80 -20.58
CA PHE A 101 3.46 15.43 -20.85
C PHE A 101 4.22 14.85 -22.03
N ASP A 102 4.42 15.63 -23.09
CA ASP A 102 5.06 15.20 -24.34
C ASP A 102 6.56 14.92 -24.15
N GLU A 103 7.18 15.49 -23.12
CA GLU A 103 8.56 15.16 -22.71
C GLU A 103 8.68 13.74 -22.12
N ILE A 104 7.60 13.20 -21.55
CA ILE A 104 7.61 11.95 -20.78
C ILE A 104 6.93 10.82 -21.57
N VAL A 105 5.83 11.12 -22.25
CA VAL A 105 4.94 10.15 -22.87
C VAL A 105 4.60 10.56 -24.29
N SER A 106 4.65 9.61 -25.21
CA SER A 106 4.11 9.72 -26.57
C SER A 106 3.04 8.64 -26.79
N ALA A 107 2.03 8.97 -27.58
CA ALA A 107 1.02 8.03 -28.08
C ALA A 107 0.87 8.17 -29.60
N GLU A 108 1.97 8.44 -30.30
CA GLU A 108 1.98 8.67 -31.74
C GLU A 108 2.51 7.46 -32.50
N ILE A 109 1.89 7.16 -33.65
CA ILE A 109 2.47 6.22 -34.60
C ILE A 109 3.71 6.88 -35.20
N PRO A 110 4.88 6.21 -35.21
CA PRO A 110 6.10 6.76 -35.81
C PRO A 110 5.87 7.15 -37.27
N ASP A 111 6.52 8.23 -37.69
CA ASP A 111 6.39 8.76 -39.06
C ASP A 111 6.54 7.66 -40.13
N ARG A 112 5.58 7.62 -41.07
CA ARG A 112 5.47 6.57 -42.09
C ARG A 112 6.63 6.57 -43.06
N GLU A 113 7.11 7.73 -43.49
CA GLU A 113 8.21 7.83 -44.44
C GLU A 113 9.53 7.37 -43.83
N ARG A 114 9.73 7.68 -42.55
CA ARG A 114 10.94 7.27 -41.81
C ARG A 114 10.90 5.82 -41.34
N ASN A 115 9.71 5.27 -41.07
CA ASN A 115 9.54 3.97 -40.44
C ASN A 115 8.63 3.03 -41.23
N LEU A 116 8.82 2.93 -42.55
CA LEU A 116 7.97 2.12 -43.44
C LEU A 116 7.75 0.67 -42.96
N HIS A 117 8.72 0.09 -42.24
CA HIS A 117 8.64 -1.27 -41.70
C HIS A 117 7.65 -1.42 -40.53
N LEU A 118 7.40 -0.36 -39.76
CA LEU A 118 6.43 -0.37 -38.65
C LEU A 118 4.98 -0.23 -39.12
N HIS A 119 4.78 0.21 -40.36
CA HIS A 119 3.46 0.38 -40.99
C HIS A 119 3.02 -0.85 -41.80
N LYS A 120 3.76 -1.96 -41.71
CA LYS A 120 3.40 -3.24 -42.32
C LYS A 120 2.48 -4.02 -41.36
N THR A 121 1.21 -3.67 -41.30
CA THR A 121 0.22 -4.49 -40.59
C THR A 121 -0.21 -5.67 -41.45
N SER A 122 -0.50 -6.81 -40.80
CA SER A 122 -1.01 -8.03 -41.45
C SER A 122 -2.46 -7.93 -41.93
N GLU A 123 -3.14 -6.81 -41.67
CA GLU A 123 -4.47 -6.47 -42.18
C GLU A 123 -4.45 -5.00 -42.67
N ASP A 124 -5.02 -4.75 -43.85
CA ASP A 124 -5.30 -3.40 -44.39
C ASP A 124 -6.36 -2.70 -43.51
N LYS A 125 -5.96 -2.27 -42.32
CA LYS A 125 -6.77 -1.46 -41.41
C LYS A 125 -6.11 -0.11 -41.24
N ASP A 126 -6.87 0.95 -41.46
CA ASP A 126 -6.46 2.33 -41.18
C ASP A 126 -6.27 2.49 -39.66
N LEU A 127 -5.04 2.30 -39.18
CA LEU A 127 -4.65 2.58 -37.82
C LEU A 127 -4.27 4.05 -37.67
N ASP A 128 -4.64 4.63 -36.53
CA ASP A 128 -4.23 5.97 -36.12
C ASP A 128 -3.75 5.99 -34.66
N ASN A 129 -3.32 7.16 -34.18
CA ASN A 129 -2.76 7.34 -32.85
C ASN A 129 -3.68 6.87 -31.70
N ARG A 130 -4.99 6.70 -31.94
CA ARG A 130 -5.92 6.18 -30.91
C ARG A 130 -5.66 4.72 -30.56
N TRP A 131 -4.90 4.01 -31.39
CA TRP A 131 -4.53 2.60 -31.20
C TRP A 131 -3.14 2.43 -30.56
N VAL A 132 -2.42 3.52 -30.32
CA VAL A 132 -1.09 3.50 -29.70
C VAL A 132 -1.24 3.61 -28.19
N VAL A 133 -0.66 2.64 -27.49
CA VAL A 133 -0.56 2.70 -26.03
C VAL A 133 0.48 3.77 -25.65
N PRO A 134 0.17 4.65 -24.68
CA PRO A 134 1.11 5.65 -24.19
C PRO A 134 2.46 5.02 -23.78
N HIS A 135 3.58 5.54 -24.26
CA HIS A 135 4.89 4.98 -23.99
C HIS A 135 5.95 6.08 -23.91
N ASN A 136 7.12 5.76 -23.36
CA ASN A 136 8.28 6.63 -23.45
C ASN A 136 9.19 6.12 -24.58
N PRO A 137 9.43 6.90 -25.66
CA PRO A 137 10.22 6.45 -26.81
C PRO A 137 11.64 5.98 -26.47
N TYR A 138 12.29 6.66 -25.52
CA TYR A 138 13.63 6.31 -25.06
C TYR A 138 13.64 4.95 -24.35
N LEU A 139 12.73 4.74 -23.39
CA LEU A 139 12.62 3.46 -22.68
C LEU A 139 12.24 2.32 -23.61
N LEU A 140 11.32 2.56 -24.55
CA LEU A 140 10.91 1.54 -25.52
C LEU A 140 12.11 1.10 -26.39
N ALA A 141 12.89 2.06 -26.92
CA ALA A 141 14.07 1.78 -27.72
C ALA A 141 15.19 1.10 -26.93
N LYS A 142 15.37 1.47 -25.66
CA LYS A 142 16.42 0.91 -24.79
C LYS A 142 16.11 -0.53 -24.36
N PHE A 143 14.87 -0.79 -23.98
CA PHE A 143 14.48 -2.08 -23.40
C PHE A 143 13.92 -3.07 -24.42
N ASP A 144 13.52 -2.63 -25.62
CA ASP A 144 12.99 -3.48 -26.69
C ASP A 144 11.95 -4.49 -26.16
N CYS A 145 10.93 -3.99 -25.48
CA CYS A 145 9.88 -4.79 -24.87
C CYS A 145 8.57 -4.02 -24.78
N HIS A 146 7.48 -4.70 -24.44
CA HIS A 146 6.21 -4.00 -24.23
C HIS A 146 6.28 -3.17 -22.93
N LEU A 147 6.37 -1.85 -23.11
CA LEU A 147 6.50 -0.87 -22.05
C LEU A 147 5.49 0.26 -22.25
N ASN A 148 4.65 0.48 -21.24
CA ASN A 148 3.62 1.51 -21.24
C ASN A 148 3.88 2.50 -20.10
N VAL A 149 3.67 3.79 -20.37
CA VAL A 149 3.86 4.88 -19.41
C VAL A 149 2.61 5.77 -19.43
N GLU A 150 1.87 5.78 -18.33
CA GLU A 150 0.66 6.55 -18.18
C GLU A 150 0.83 7.63 -17.12
N ILE A 151 0.37 8.84 -17.42
CA ILE A 151 0.32 9.92 -16.42
C ILE A 151 -0.95 9.78 -15.56
N CYS A 152 -0.74 9.63 -14.26
CA CYS A 152 -1.79 9.43 -13.27
C CYS A 152 -2.26 10.74 -12.66
N SER A 153 -3.56 10.99 -12.74
CA SER A 153 -4.19 12.16 -12.10
C SER A 153 -5.04 11.80 -10.87
N THR A 154 -5.24 10.51 -10.57
CA THR A 154 -6.14 10.04 -9.51
C THR A 154 -5.54 8.94 -8.65
N ILE A 155 -6.13 8.72 -7.47
CA ILE A 155 -5.79 7.59 -6.60
C ILE A 155 -6.33 6.24 -7.11
N LYS A 156 -6.96 6.17 -8.30
CA LYS A 156 -7.46 4.90 -8.85
C LYS A 156 -6.32 3.95 -9.21
N ALA A 157 -5.20 4.47 -9.72
CA ALA A 157 -4.02 3.69 -10.08
C ALA A 157 -3.45 2.92 -8.87
N VAL A 158 -3.56 3.49 -7.67
CA VAL A 158 -3.27 2.81 -6.40
C VAL A 158 -4.10 1.54 -6.23
N LYS A 159 -5.42 1.66 -6.39
CA LYS A 159 -6.32 0.50 -6.21
C LYS A 159 -5.97 -0.59 -7.21
N TYR A 160 -5.59 -0.19 -8.43
CA TYR A 160 -5.15 -1.10 -9.48
C TYR A 160 -3.85 -1.83 -9.11
N LEU A 161 -2.84 -1.13 -8.57
CA LEU A 161 -1.62 -1.81 -8.13
C LEU A 161 -1.88 -2.78 -6.96
N TYR A 162 -2.68 -2.36 -5.98
CA TYR A 162 -3.03 -3.23 -4.85
C TYR A 162 -3.88 -4.43 -5.24
N LYS A 163 -4.64 -4.36 -6.34
CA LYS A 163 -5.24 -5.55 -6.96
C LYS A 163 -4.14 -6.55 -7.25
N TYR A 164 -3.01 -6.19 -7.85
CA TYR A 164 -1.95 -7.17 -8.14
C TYR A 164 -1.22 -7.70 -6.91
N ILE A 165 -1.13 -6.90 -5.85
CA ILE A 165 -0.56 -7.33 -4.58
C ILE A 165 -1.50 -8.31 -3.84
N TYR A 166 -2.83 -8.10 -3.91
CA TYR A 166 -3.81 -8.81 -3.07
C TYR A 166 -4.82 -9.70 -3.81
N LYS A 167 -4.84 -9.73 -5.15
CA LYS A 167 -5.72 -10.59 -5.99
C LYS A 167 -5.54 -12.08 -5.68
N GLY A 168 -4.47 -12.43 -4.97
CA GLY A 168 -4.13 -13.80 -4.63
C GLY A 168 -3.59 -14.54 -5.84
N HIS A 169 -3.19 -15.78 -5.61
CA HIS A 169 -2.65 -16.61 -6.69
C HIS A 169 -3.78 -17.19 -7.51
N ASP A 170 -3.50 -17.31 -8.79
CA ASP A 170 -4.33 -18.05 -9.72
C ASP A 170 -4.62 -19.44 -9.18
N ARG A 171 -5.88 -19.85 -9.22
CA ARG A 171 -6.32 -21.19 -8.82
C ARG A 171 -6.79 -21.98 -10.03
N VAL A 172 -6.58 -23.29 -9.97
CA VAL A 172 -7.09 -24.27 -10.93
C VAL A 172 -7.88 -25.30 -10.13
N ALA A 173 -9.10 -25.57 -10.59
CA ALA A 173 -9.89 -26.69 -10.11
C ALA A 173 -9.59 -27.90 -11.00
N PHE A 174 -9.30 -29.04 -10.40
CA PHE A 174 -9.11 -30.30 -11.12
C PHE A 174 -9.85 -31.42 -10.40
N ASN A 175 -10.23 -32.43 -11.18
CA ASN A 175 -10.95 -33.59 -10.71
C ASN A 175 -9.95 -34.75 -10.56
N LEU A 176 -9.90 -35.36 -9.38
CA LEU A 176 -9.18 -36.61 -9.15
C LEU A 176 -10.11 -37.77 -9.52
N ILE A 177 -9.87 -38.42 -10.66
CA ILE A 177 -10.61 -39.63 -11.06
C ILE A 177 -9.94 -40.83 -10.38
N PRO A 178 -10.60 -41.52 -9.43
CA PRO A 178 -10.04 -42.71 -8.82
C PRO A 178 -9.97 -43.85 -9.83
N GLY A 179 -8.87 -44.62 -9.81
CA GLY A 179 -8.61 -45.70 -10.77
C GLY A 179 -9.44 -46.98 -10.59
N GLN A 180 -10.40 -47.02 -9.66
CA GLN A 180 -11.28 -48.18 -9.43
C GLN A 180 -12.67 -47.73 -8.93
N ASN A 181 -13.70 -48.55 -9.21
CA ASN A 181 -15.11 -48.34 -8.86
C ASN A 181 -15.31 -48.20 -7.34
N ILE A 182 -15.22 -46.97 -6.82
CA ILE A 182 -15.65 -46.60 -5.48
C ILE A 182 -17.16 -46.34 -5.55
N GLN A 183 -17.96 -47.09 -4.80
CA GLN A 183 -19.43 -46.98 -4.78
C GLN A 183 -19.94 -45.71 -4.06
N ASP A 184 -19.09 -45.04 -3.28
CA ASP A 184 -19.38 -43.77 -2.62
C ASP A 184 -18.60 -42.63 -3.30
N ILE A 185 -19.28 -41.83 -4.12
CA ILE A 185 -18.71 -40.66 -4.79
C ILE A 185 -18.92 -39.43 -3.89
N ASP A 186 -17.86 -38.97 -3.25
CA ASP A 186 -17.84 -37.67 -2.56
C ASP A 186 -17.44 -36.57 -3.55
N GLU A 187 -18.43 -35.87 -4.11
CA GLU A 187 -18.24 -34.77 -5.06
C GLU A 187 -17.35 -33.65 -4.49
N ILE A 188 -17.36 -33.41 -3.17
CA ILE A 188 -16.56 -32.36 -2.53
C ILE A 188 -15.08 -32.76 -2.48
N GLN A 189 -14.77 -34.02 -2.20
CA GLN A 189 -13.40 -34.53 -2.28
C GLN A 189 -12.91 -34.66 -3.72
N GLN A 190 -13.82 -34.85 -4.67
CA GLN A 190 -13.50 -35.04 -6.07
C GLN A 190 -12.99 -33.75 -6.74
N PHE A 191 -13.54 -32.58 -6.40
CA PHE A 191 -13.11 -31.29 -6.93
C PHE A 191 -12.08 -30.61 -6.02
N GLN A 192 -10.81 -30.71 -6.37
CA GLN A 192 -9.72 -30.06 -5.64
C GLN A 192 -9.35 -28.72 -6.27
N SER A 193 -9.18 -27.69 -5.44
CA SER A 193 -8.67 -26.39 -5.86
C SER A 193 -7.21 -26.25 -5.46
N ALA A 194 -6.31 -26.20 -6.45
CA ALA A 194 -4.89 -25.94 -6.21
C ALA A 194 -4.48 -24.55 -6.69
N ARG A 195 -3.39 -24.07 -6.10
CA ARG A 195 -2.68 -22.87 -6.56
C ARG A 195 -1.91 -23.21 -7.82
N TRP A 196 -2.17 -22.46 -8.88
CA TRP A 196 -1.35 -22.46 -10.09
C TRP A 196 -0.12 -21.59 -9.85
N ILE A 197 1.05 -22.09 -10.29
CA ILE A 197 2.30 -21.34 -10.29
C ILE A 197 2.85 -21.47 -11.71
N ALA A 198 2.97 -20.36 -12.42
CA ALA A 198 3.54 -20.37 -13.76
C ALA A 198 5.05 -20.72 -13.71
N PRO A 199 5.64 -21.33 -14.75
CA PRO A 199 7.06 -21.71 -14.72
C PRO A 199 8.01 -20.53 -14.41
N PRO A 200 7.84 -19.33 -15.00
CA PRO A 200 8.67 -18.18 -14.62
C PRO A 200 8.46 -17.73 -13.17
N GLU A 201 7.23 -17.84 -12.63
CA GLU A 201 6.93 -17.54 -11.22
C GLU A 201 7.63 -18.53 -10.28
N ALA A 202 7.68 -19.81 -10.64
CA ALA A 202 8.39 -20.82 -9.88
C ALA A 202 9.90 -20.50 -9.83
N MET A 203 10.50 -20.16 -10.97
CA MET A 203 11.90 -19.77 -11.04
C MET A 203 12.18 -18.49 -10.24
N TRP A 204 11.30 -17.48 -10.34
CA TRP A 204 11.40 -16.24 -9.56
C TRP A 204 11.48 -16.52 -8.05
N ARG A 205 10.68 -17.48 -7.56
CA ARG A 205 10.69 -17.91 -6.16
C ARG A 205 11.92 -18.72 -5.79
N ILE A 206 12.35 -19.65 -6.64
CA ILE A 206 13.57 -20.45 -6.41
C ILE A 206 14.78 -19.54 -6.26
N TYR A 207 14.88 -18.51 -7.09
CA TYR A 207 15.97 -17.52 -6.99
C TYR A 207 15.82 -16.52 -5.84
N GLY A 208 14.72 -16.55 -5.09
CA GLY A 208 14.48 -15.61 -4.00
C GLY A 208 14.32 -14.15 -4.47
N PHE A 209 13.88 -13.94 -5.71
CA PHE A 209 13.68 -12.59 -6.24
C PHE A 209 12.48 -11.91 -5.59
N ILE A 210 12.64 -10.62 -5.31
CA ILE A 210 11.62 -9.81 -4.62
C ILE A 210 10.45 -9.54 -5.59
N LEU A 211 9.23 -9.88 -5.16
CA LEU A 211 8.01 -9.68 -5.95
C LEU A 211 7.45 -8.26 -5.87
N ASN A 212 7.72 -7.53 -4.79
CA ASN A 212 7.30 -6.15 -4.66
C ASN A 212 8.30 -5.36 -3.82
N GLU A 213 8.41 -4.08 -4.13
CA GLU A 213 9.25 -3.16 -3.38
C GLU A 213 8.50 -1.84 -3.18
N MET A 214 8.81 -1.15 -2.08
CA MET A 214 8.22 0.14 -1.76
C MET A 214 9.28 1.05 -1.15
N HIS A 215 9.34 2.27 -1.65
CA HIS A 215 10.20 3.32 -1.13
C HIS A 215 9.39 4.60 -0.83
N PRO A 216 9.58 5.22 0.35
CA PRO A 216 10.19 4.65 1.55
C PRO A 216 9.39 3.43 2.05
N SER A 217 10.01 2.55 2.83
CA SER A 217 9.26 1.42 3.39
C SER A 217 8.24 1.90 4.41
N VAL A 218 7.11 1.21 4.50
CA VAL A 218 6.04 1.53 5.45
C VAL A 218 6.07 0.55 6.61
N TYR A 219 6.19 1.07 7.83
CA TYR A 219 6.28 0.29 9.06
C TYR A 219 4.97 0.35 9.84
N SER A 220 4.35 -0.80 10.09
CA SER A 220 3.07 -0.87 10.80
C SER A 220 3.28 -0.78 12.31
N LEU A 221 2.71 0.24 12.94
CA LEU A 221 2.78 0.47 14.38
C LEU A 221 1.57 -0.12 15.08
N HIS A 222 1.82 -0.92 16.11
CA HIS A 222 0.77 -1.53 16.91
C HIS A 222 -0.06 -0.50 17.67
N LEU A 223 -1.35 -0.80 17.79
CA LEU A 223 -2.35 -0.01 18.48
C LEU A 223 -3.18 -0.97 19.34
N HIS A 224 -3.23 -0.70 20.64
CA HIS A 224 -4.01 -1.44 21.62
C HIS A 224 -4.30 -0.52 22.81
N LEU A 225 -5.33 -0.87 23.60
CA LEU A 225 -5.57 -0.25 24.89
C LEU A 225 -4.58 -0.79 25.93
N GLU A 226 -4.53 -0.15 27.08
CA GLU A 226 -3.74 -0.61 28.22
C GLU A 226 -4.09 -2.07 28.56
N ASP A 227 -3.06 -2.90 28.73
CA ASP A 227 -3.14 -4.35 28.98
C ASP A 227 -3.91 -5.20 27.94
N GLN A 228 -4.16 -4.66 26.75
CA GLN A 228 -4.87 -5.35 25.66
C GLN A 228 -3.99 -5.64 24.43
N HIS A 229 -2.66 -5.68 24.57
CA HIS A 229 -1.79 -6.12 23.48
C HIS A 229 -1.76 -7.64 23.35
N LEU A 230 -1.51 -8.10 22.12
CA LEU A 230 -1.35 -9.52 21.84
C LEU A 230 -0.01 -10.03 22.37
N VAL A 231 -0.05 -11.15 23.09
CA VAL A 231 1.11 -11.90 23.57
C VAL A 231 1.10 -13.27 22.91
N ALA A 232 2.19 -13.62 22.22
CA ALA A 232 2.39 -14.96 21.68
C ALA A 232 3.11 -15.82 22.73
N PHE A 233 2.62 -17.04 22.93
CA PHE A 233 3.18 -18.03 23.83
C PHE A 233 2.98 -19.43 23.23
N HIS A 234 3.78 -20.39 23.66
CA HIS A 234 3.65 -21.78 23.26
C HIS A 234 2.58 -22.48 24.10
N ALA A 235 1.93 -23.50 23.53
CA ALA A 235 0.85 -24.23 24.22
C ALA A 235 1.28 -24.86 25.56
N HIS A 236 2.59 -25.02 25.79
CA HIS A 236 3.16 -25.66 26.97
C HIS A 236 3.67 -24.64 28.00
N ASP A 237 3.59 -23.34 27.68
CA ASP A 237 4.05 -22.27 28.56
C ASP A 237 3.07 -22.05 29.72
N ASN A 238 3.61 -21.77 30.91
CA ASN A 238 2.78 -21.40 32.05
C ASN A 238 2.29 -19.94 31.92
N LEU A 239 0.98 -19.76 31.80
CA LEU A 239 0.35 -18.44 31.61
C LEU A 239 0.71 -17.43 32.70
N ASN A 240 0.85 -17.84 33.97
CA ASN A 240 1.20 -16.91 35.04
C ASN A 240 2.64 -16.38 34.88
N ASN A 241 3.56 -17.22 34.43
CA ASN A 241 4.94 -16.80 34.15
C ASN A 241 4.99 -15.89 32.92
N VAL A 242 4.18 -16.19 31.90
CA VAL A 242 4.04 -15.35 30.70
C VAL A 242 3.50 -13.96 31.08
N LEU A 243 2.48 -13.87 31.93
CA LEU A 243 1.90 -12.58 32.34
C LEU A 243 2.83 -11.76 33.26
N ARG A 244 3.64 -12.42 34.09
CA ARG A 244 4.60 -11.75 34.99
C ARG A 244 5.91 -11.36 34.33
N SER A 245 6.12 -11.74 33.07
CA SER A 245 7.36 -11.43 32.37
C SER A 245 7.39 -9.98 31.92
N ASP A 246 8.38 -9.22 32.39
CA ASP A 246 8.61 -7.84 31.91
C ASP A 246 8.78 -7.80 30.39
N PHE A 247 9.31 -8.87 29.80
CA PHE A 247 9.48 -8.95 28.36
C PHE A 247 8.14 -9.03 27.62
N THR A 248 7.15 -9.78 28.12
CA THR A 248 5.85 -9.94 27.44
C THR A 248 4.97 -8.70 27.61
N ALA A 249 5.13 -7.96 28.72
CA ALA A 249 4.47 -6.68 28.96
C ALA A 249 4.87 -5.60 27.93
N LYS A 250 6.07 -5.69 27.36
CA LYS A 250 6.57 -4.72 26.39
C LYS A 250 5.94 -4.87 25.00
N SER A 251 5.45 -3.76 24.48
CA SER A 251 4.98 -3.58 23.10
C SER A 251 5.66 -2.37 22.46
N MET A 252 5.47 -2.20 21.15
CA MET A 252 5.92 -0.99 20.44
C MET A 252 5.38 0.30 21.05
N LEU A 253 4.12 0.27 21.52
CA LEU A 253 3.42 1.43 22.06
C LEU A 253 3.84 1.73 23.49
N THR A 254 3.97 0.70 24.35
CA THR A 254 4.44 0.91 25.73
C THR A 254 5.89 1.41 25.74
N GLU A 255 6.75 0.84 24.90
CA GLU A 255 8.14 1.27 24.79
C GLU A 255 8.28 2.63 24.11
N PHE A 256 7.33 3.05 23.27
CA PHE A 256 7.28 4.42 22.77
C PHE A 256 7.09 5.42 23.93
N PHE A 257 6.18 5.13 24.86
CA PHE A 257 6.00 5.93 26.08
C PHE A 257 7.26 5.92 26.97
N SER A 258 7.84 4.75 27.24
CA SER A 258 9.08 4.61 28.00
C SER A 258 10.24 5.39 27.36
N THR A 259 10.36 5.36 26.02
CA THR A 259 11.39 6.11 25.29
C THR A 259 11.16 7.61 25.39
N ASN A 260 9.90 8.07 25.34
CA ASN A 260 9.57 9.48 25.53
C ASN A 260 9.90 9.95 26.95
N GLN A 261 9.78 9.10 27.97
CA GLN A 261 10.22 9.45 29.33
C GLN A 261 11.74 9.67 29.39
N ALA A 262 12.53 8.79 28.76
CA ALA A 262 13.99 8.83 28.84
C ALA A 262 14.66 9.82 27.87
N ASN A 263 14.04 10.16 26.73
CA ASN A 263 14.69 10.90 25.65
C ASN A 263 13.88 12.13 25.20
N GLU A 264 14.45 13.31 25.35
CA GLU A 264 13.81 14.57 24.94
C GLU A 264 13.55 14.70 23.44
N ASN A 265 14.41 14.12 22.60
CA ASN A 265 14.20 14.14 21.15
C ASN A 265 13.04 13.23 20.74
N ALA A 266 12.80 12.14 21.48
CA ALA A 266 11.65 11.28 21.27
C ALA A 266 10.33 12.04 21.54
N ARG A 267 10.31 12.93 22.54
CA ARG A 267 9.13 13.75 22.90
C ARG A 267 8.68 14.71 21.79
N LYS A 268 9.57 15.05 20.85
CA LYS A 268 9.24 15.94 19.73
C LYS A 268 8.44 15.24 18.63
N LEU A 269 8.30 13.91 18.68
CA LEU A 269 7.75 13.11 17.58
C LEU A 269 6.32 12.66 17.86
N LEU A 270 5.53 12.53 16.80
CA LEU A 270 4.28 11.75 16.83
C LEU A 270 4.60 10.26 16.76
N TYR A 271 3.69 9.43 17.25
CA TYR A 271 3.89 7.97 17.20
C TYR A 271 4.10 7.47 15.75
N LYS A 272 3.36 8.02 14.78
CA LYS A 272 3.52 7.70 13.35
C LYS A 272 4.87 8.14 12.73
N GLU A 273 5.52 9.14 13.32
CA GLU A 273 6.82 9.66 12.87
C GLU A 273 7.97 8.90 13.57
N PHE A 274 7.69 8.17 14.64
CA PHE A 274 8.70 7.49 15.45
C PHE A 274 9.60 6.55 14.65
N PRO A 275 9.09 5.74 13.69
CA PRO A 275 9.93 4.90 12.85
C PRO A 275 10.87 5.66 11.92
N GLU A 276 10.67 6.96 11.69
CA GLU A 276 11.56 7.81 10.89
C GLU A 276 12.90 8.01 11.61
N THR A 277 12.92 8.03 12.94
CA THR A 277 14.11 8.30 13.76
C THR A 277 14.54 7.13 14.64
N PHE A 278 13.65 6.18 14.92
CA PHE A 278 13.93 5.00 15.75
C PHE A 278 13.63 3.69 15.00
N VAL A 279 14.29 2.62 15.41
CA VAL A 279 14.12 1.26 14.91
C VAL A 279 13.73 0.36 16.08
N TRP A 280 12.63 -0.37 15.91
CA TRP A 280 12.19 -1.38 16.86
C TRP A 280 13.09 -2.61 16.80
N ASN A 281 13.72 -2.95 17.91
CA ASN A 281 14.43 -4.20 18.07
C ASN A 281 13.49 -5.25 18.66
N GLN A 282 13.04 -6.20 17.85
CA GLN A 282 12.10 -7.24 18.28
C GLN A 282 12.71 -8.20 19.32
N GLN A 283 14.01 -8.47 19.27
CA GLN A 283 14.68 -9.41 20.18
C GLN A 283 14.78 -8.85 21.60
N HIS A 284 15.03 -7.55 21.73
CA HIS A 284 15.14 -6.88 23.03
C HIS A 284 13.88 -6.10 23.43
N LYS A 285 12.91 -5.98 22.51
CA LYS A 285 11.70 -5.15 22.63
C LYS A 285 12.01 -3.73 23.11
N ILE A 286 12.88 -3.05 22.37
CA ILE A 286 13.27 -1.66 22.64
C ILE A 286 13.35 -0.86 21.35
N TRP A 287 13.18 0.46 21.47
CA TRP A 287 13.45 1.39 20.39
C TRP A 287 14.90 1.87 20.44
N THR A 288 15.59 1.82 19.31
CA THR A 288 16.99 2.26 19.17
C THR A 288 17.10 3.34 18.10
N PRO A 289 18.02 4.32 18.20
CA PRO A 289 18.17 5.36 17.19
C PRO A 289 18.48 4.77 15.81
N ARG A 290 17.76 5.25 14.80
CA ARG A 290 17.93 4.86 13.41
C ARG A 290 19.21 5.47 12.83
N LYS A 291 19.97 4.66 12.10
CA LYS A 291 21.22 5.08 11.43
C LYS A 291 21.11 5.18 9.92
N LYS A 292 20.22 4.41 9.27
CA LYS A 292 20.11 4.29 7.80
C LYS A 292 18.66 4.11 7.35
N LYS A 293 18.40 4.47 6.09
CA LYS A 293 17.13 4.36 5.33
C LYS A 293 15.98 5.18 5.90
N THR A 294 15.15 5.74 5.04
CA THR A 294 13.92 6.43 5.45
C THR A 294 12.77 5.43 5.53
N VAL A 295 11.92 5.55 6.55
CA VAL A 295 10.78 4.65 6.80
C VAL A 295 9.61 5.49 7.29
N ILE A 296 8.41 5.20 6.81
CA ILE A 296 7.19 5.89 7.23
C ILE A 296 6.40 5.02 8.19
N GLY A 297 6.06 5.52 9.37
CA GLY A 297 5.19 4.82 10.28
C GLY A 297 3.72 4.92 9.87
N ARG A 298 3.00 3.81 10.02
CA ARG A 298 1.54 3.73 9.85
C ARG A 298 0.95 3.07 11.08
N ILE A 299 0.17 3.82 11.85
CA ILE A 299 -0.63 3.23 12.94
C ILE A 299 -1.72 2.36 12.32
N VAL A 300 -1.85 1.14 12.85
CA VAL A 300 -2.90 0.19 12.44
C VAL A 300 -4.26 0.88 12.44
N THR A 301 -5.10 0.53 11.46
CA THR A 301 -6.44 1.10 11.34
C THR A 301 -7.30 0.65 12.52
N ALA A 302 -8.09 1.59 13.04
CA ALA A 302 -9.16 1.32 13.98
C ALA A 302 -10.43 1.93 13.40
N SER A 303 -11.52 1.16 13.41
CA SER A 303 -12.87 1.61 13.05
C SER A 303 -13.49 2.43 14.18
N PRO A 304 -14.33 3.44 13.91
CA PRO A 304 -15.10 4.14 14.95
C PRO A 304 -15.90 3.21 15.87
N PHE A 305 -16.33 2.04 15.37
CA PHE A 305 -17.03 1.01 16.16
C PHE A 305 -16.13 0.31 17.21
N GLU A 306 -14.81 0.42 17.09
CA GLU A 306 -13.85 -0.09 18.09
C GLU A 306 -13.72 0.83 19.32
N GLY A 307 -14.50 1.92 19.39
CA GLY A 307 -14.63 2.77 20.58
C GLY A 307 -13.32 3.41 21.01
N GLU A 308 -12.91 3.18 22.26
CA GLU A 308 -11.71 3.77 22.88
C GLU A 308 -10.43 3.57 22.08
N ARG A 309 -10.29 2.42 21.39
CA ARG A 309 -9.13 2.14 20.54
C ARG A 309 -9.05 3.10 19.35
N TYR A 310 -10.20 3.50 18.79
CA TYR A 310 -10.27 4.49 17.73
C TYR A 310 -9.87 5.88 18.21
N TYR A 311 -10.36 6.30 19.39
CA TYR A 311 -10.00 7.61 19.96
C TYR A 311 -8.52 7.67 20.35
N LEU A 312 -7.97 6.60 20.92
CA LEU A 312 -6.52 6.49 21.17
C LEU A 312 -5.72 6.65 19.86
N ARG A 313 -6.18 6.05 18.76
CA ARG A 313 -5.54 6.23 17.45
C ARG A 313 -5.58 7.70 17.01
N ILE A 314 -6.68 8.41 17.20
CA ILE A 314 -6.78 9.84 16.89
C ILE A 314 -5.74 10.60 17.70
N LEU A 315 -5.70 10.40 19.02
CA LEU A 315 -4.76 11.07 19.91
C LEU A 315 -3.31 10.83 19.50
N LEU A 316 -2.92 9.57 19.22
CA LEU A 316 -1.57 9.20 18.78
C LEU A 316 -1.17 9.80 17.41
N ASN A 317 -2.13 10.24 16.61
CA ASN A 317 -1.87 10.94 15.34
C ASN A 317 -1.62 12.44 15.51
N HIS A 318 -1.95 13.04 16.66
CA HIS A 318 -1.95 14.48 16.89
C HIS A 318 -1.11 14.92 18.10
N ILE A 319 -0.95 14.07 19.12
CA ILE A 319 -0.22 14.38 20.34
C ILE A 319 1.23 13.91 20.23
N ARG A 320 2.17 14.84 20.46
CA ARG A 320 3.62 14.58 20.44
C ARG A 320 4.10 14.21 21.85
N GLY A 321 5.01 13.24 21.90
CA GLY A 321 5.72 12.87 23.13
C GLY A 321 4.89 12.43 24.35
N PRO A 322 3.77 11.69 24.21
CA PRO A 322 3.05 11.18 25.37
C PRO A 322 3.93 10.26 26.21
N LEU A 323 3.83 10.36 27.55
CA LEU A 323 4.66 9.62 28.50
C LEU A 323 4.01 8.34 29.03
N SER A 324 2.70 8.18 28.87
CA SER A 324 1.91 7.02 29.31
C SER A 324 0.51 7.06 28.69
N PHE A 325 -0.30 6.01 28.91
CA PHE A 325 -1.72 6.00 28.57
C PHE A 325 -2.53 7.08 29.33
N ASP A 326 -2.15 7.41 30.56
CA ASP A 326 -2.78 8.50 31.31
C ASP A 326 -2.35 9.87 30.79
N HIS A 327 -1.06 10.06 30.49
CA HIS A 327 -0.57 11.34 30.00
C HIS A 327 -1.18 11.74 28.65
N ILE A 328 -1.47 10.78 27.77
CA ILE A 328 -2.15 11.07 26.50
C ILE A 328 -3.64 11.44 26.68
N LYS A 329 -4.24 11.13 27.84
CA LYS A 329 -5.59 11.58 28.22
C LYS A 329 -5.59 12.95 28.92
N THR A 330 -4.43 13.46 29.31
CA THR A 330 -4.30 14.73 30.04
C THR A 330 -4.28 15.91 29.08
N VAL A 331 -5.19 16.86 29.29
CA VAL A 331 -5.26 18.12 28.55
C VAL A 331 -5.08 19.27 29.53
N GLY A 332 -3.90 19.92 29.48
CA GLY A 332 -3.52 20.91 30.48
C GLY A 332 -3.35 20.25 31.86
N ASN A 333 -4.17 20.65 32.83
CA ASN A 333 -4.15 20.11 34.20
C ASN A 333 -5.27 19.08 34.47
N VAL A 334 -6.08 18.71 33.46
CA VAL A 334 -7.21 17.80 33.63
C VAL A 334 -6.93 16.49 32.91
N THR A 335 -6.95 15.38 33.66
CA THR A 335 -6.88 14.03 33.10
C THR A 335 -8.29 13.54 32.78
N ALA A 336 -8.58 13.34 31.50
CA ALA A 336 -9.87 12.82 31.08
C ALA A 336 -10.00 11.33 31.47
N PRO A 337 -11.21 10.85 31.83
CA PRO A 337 -11.46 9.44 32.15
C PRO A 337 -11.36 8.55 30.90
N THR A 338 -11.69 9.06 29.71
CA THR A 338 -11.71 8.30 28.45
C THR A 338 -10.85 8.97 27.38
N PHE A 339 -10.34 8.18 26.43
CA PHE A 339 -9.64 8.70 25.25
C PHE A 339 -10.58 9.52 24.37
N ARG A 340 -11.87 9.17 24.35
CA ARG A 340 -12.90 9.96 23.68
C ARG A 340 -12.97 11.39 24.22
N GLU A 341 -13.13 11.54 25.53
CA GLU A 341 -13.20 12.85 26.17
C GLU A 341 -11.91 13.65 25.99
N ALA A 342 -10.75 13.00 26.11
CA ALA A 342 -9.46 13.63 25.80
C ALA A 342 -9.43 14.18 24.36
N ALA A 343 -9.92 13.40 23.38
CA ALA A 343 -9.97 13.84 21.98
C ALA A 343 -10.94 15.02 21.78
N THR A 344 -12.08 15.04 22.49
CA THR A 344 -13.02 16.18 22.50
C THR A 344 -12.40 17.44 23.13
N LEU A 345 -11.68 17.29 24.25
CA LEU A 345 -11.00 18.39 24.94
C LEU A 345 -9.89 18.98 24.09
N HIS A 346 -9.15 18.14 23.35
CA HIS A 346 -8.17 18.59 22.35
C HIS A 346 -8.80 19.22 21.09
N GLY A 347 -10.13 19.21 20.94
CA GLY A 347 -10.82 19.72 19.76
C GLY A 347 -10.58 18.89 18.49
N LEU A 348 -10.18 17.62 18.65
CA LEU A 348 -9.91 16.71 17.53
C LEU A 348 -11.16 16.03 16.99
N LEU A 349 -12.25 16.08 17.76
CA LEU A 349 -13.58 15.66 17.34
C LEU A 349 -14.40 16.92 17.01
N GLN A 350 -15.16 16.87 15.92
CA GLN A 350 -16.14 17.92 15.63
C GLN A 350 -17.09 18.02 16.83
N ARG A 351 -17.17 19.20 17.42
CA ARG A 351 -18.19 19.46 18.43
C ARG A 351 -19.50 19.64 17.71
N ASP A 352 -20.55 19.02 18.24
CA ASP A 352 -21.91 19.21 17.73
C ASP A 352 -22.45 20.59 18.09
N THR A 353 -21.62 21.55 18.54
CA THR A 353 -22.02 22.89 18.96
C THR A 353 -22.87 23.58 17.91
N SER A 354 -22.50 23.52 16.63
CA SER A 354 -23.35 24.11 15.57
C SER A 354 -24.69 23.40 15.39
N LEU A 355 -24.78 22.11 15.73
CA LEU A 355 -26.01 21.32 15.70
C LEU A 355 -26.87 21.60 16.94
N GLN A 356 -26.24 21.76 18.10
CA GLN A 356 -26.87 22.14 19.37
C GLN A 356 -27.41 23.56 19.27
N ASP A 357 -26.62 24.51 18.78
CA ASP A 357 -27.04 25.88 18.51
C ASP A 357 -28.20 25.89 17.51
N CYS A 358 -28.14 25.09 16.44
CA CYS A 358 -29.24 24.95 15.47
C CYS A 358 -30.53 24.38 16.10
N MET A 359 -30.42 23.36 16.96
CA MET A 359 -31.57 22.78 17.68
C MET A 359 -32.13 23.76 18.70
N GLN A 360 -31.27 24.48 19.42
CA GLN A 360 -31.64 25.47 20.42
C GLN A 360 -32.29 26.69 19.76
N GLU A 361 -31.76 27.16 18.63
CA GLU A 361 -32.35 28.23 17.84
C GLU A 361 -33.73 27.80 17.29
N ALA A 362 -33.81 26.62 16.67
CA ALA A 362 -35.06 26.08 16.14
C ALA A 362 -36.13 25.89 17.23
N SER A 363 -35.73 25.57 18.47
CA SER A 363 -36.67 25.43 19.60
C SER A 363 -37.44 26.71 19.93
N LEU A 364 -36.91 27.88 19.55
CA LEU A 364 -37.52 29.19 19.84
C LEU A 364 -38.70 29.51 18.91
N TYR A 365 -38.74 28.94 17.70
CA TYR A 365 -39.70 29.33 16.67
C TYR A 365 -40.35 28.18 15.89
N GLN A 366 -39.86 26.94 16.02
CA GLN A 366 -40.41 25.78 15.31
C GLN A 366 -41.48 25.04 16.13
N ILE A 367 -42.50 24.56 15.44
CA ILE A 367 -43.53 23.70 16.03
C ILE A 367 -43.01 22.27 16.27
N PRO A 368 -43.55 21.51 17.25
CA PRO A 368 -42.99 20.22 17.69
C PRO A 368 -42.81 19.13 16.62
N HIS A 369 -43.60 19.18 15.53
CA HIS A 369 -43.41 18.25 14.40
C HIS A 369 -42.18 18.63 13.56
N SER A 370 -42.01 19.91 13.24
CA SER A 370 -40.86 20.43 12.51
C SER A 370 -39.55 20.23 13.27
N LEU A 371 -39.57 20.40 14.60
CA LEU A 371 -38.41 20.18 15.45
C LEU A 371 -37.95 18.70 15.43
N ARG A 372 -38.89 17.75 15.52
CA ARG A 372 -38.60 16.31 15.38
C ARG A 372 -38.04 15.95 14.00
N ARG A 373 -38.53 16.61 12.94
CA ARG A 373 -38.03 16.40 11.58
C ARG A 373 -36.62 16.96 11.39
N LEU A 374 -36.33 18.11 11.98
CA LEU A 374 -34.99 18.70 12.01
C LEU A 374 -34.01 17.78 12.75
N PHE A 375 -34.38 17.28 13.94
CA PHE A 375 -33.58 16.31 14.69
C PHE A 375 -33.27 15.05 13.87
N ALA A 376 -34.28 14.45 13.23
CA ALA A 376 -34.06 13.28 12.36
C ALA A 376 -33.13 13.60 11.17
N THR A 377 -33.23 14.80 10.60
CA THR A 377 -32.36 15.26 9.51
C THR A 377 -30.91 15.39 9.99
N ILE A 378 -30.69 15.95 11.18
CA ILE A 378 -29.37 16.05 11.82
C ILE A 378 -28.77 14.66 12.05
N LEU A 379 -29.55 13.71 12.56
CA LEU A 379 -29.07 12.34 12.79
C LEU A 379 -28.64 11.63 11.50
N VAL A 380 -29.39 11.80 10.41
CA VAL A 380 -29.13 11.11 9.14
C VAL A 380 -27.97 11.74 8.36
N TYR A 381 -27.89 13.08 8.34
CA TYR A 381 -27.00 13.79 7.43
C TYR A 381 -25.80 14.44 8.10
N CYS A 382 -25.87 14.74 9.41
CA CYS A 382 -24.81 15.46 10.11
C CYS A 382 -23.97 14.55 11.01
N ASN A 383 -24.38 13.30 11.26
CA ASN A 383 -23.68 12.31 12.09
C ASN A 383 -23.15 12.91 13.42
N PRO A 384 -24.03 13.43 14.28
CA PRO A 384 -23.61 14.06 15.52
C PRO A 384 -22.80 13.10 16.38
N THR A 385 -21.75 13.64 16.98
CA THR A 385 -20.82 12.94 17.85
C THR A 385 -21.53 12.44 19.12
N ASN A 386 -22.45 13.22 19.71
CA ASN A 386 -23.29 12.82 20.82
C ASN A 386 -24.78 13.14 20.59
N PRO A 387 -25.53 12.26 19.90
CA PRO A 387 -26.94 12.45 19.60
C PRO A 387 -27.85 12.67 20.82
N ARG A 388 -27.40 12.26 22.03
CA ARG A 388 -28.18 12.38 23.27
C ARG A 388 -28.08 13.75 23.93
N GLU A 389 -27.09 14.55 23.55
CA GLU A 389 -26.90 15.93 24.02
C GLU A 389 -27.51 16.97 23.08
N LEU A 390 -28.15 16.53 21.99
CA LEU A 390 -28.98 17.32 21.06
C LEU A 390 -30.44 17.20 21.45
#